data_AF-A0A945XC65-F1
#
_entry.id   AF-A0A945XC65-F1
#
_cell.length_a   1.000
_cell.length_b   1.000
_cell.length_c   1.000
_cell.angle_alpha   90.00
_cell.angle_beta   90.00
_cell.angle_gamma   90.00
#
_symmetry.space_group_name_H-M   'P 1'
#
loop_
_entity.id
_entity.type
_entity.pdbx_description
1 polymer ?
#
loop_
_entity_poly.entity_id
_entity_poly.type
_entity_poly.pdbx_seq_one_letter_code
_entity_poly.pdbx_strand_id
1 'polypeptide(L)'
;SDTPCWFWDGSGDNPYFGLLGLADAIVVTADSVSMVSEACATGKPVHVIELDGGSAKFARFHEALRRAGITRPFNGTLESWTYDAPDDTARVAAEIVHRISS
;
A
#
# COMPACT_ATOMS: atom_id res chain seq x y z
N SER A 1 6.00 -19.79 15.92
CA SER A 1 4.59 -19.70 15.49
C SER A 1 4.58 -19.93 14.00
N ASP A 2 3.87 -20.95 13.53
CA ASP A 2 3.76 -21.25 12.10
C ASP A 2 2.65 -20.36 11.55
N THR A 3 3.00 -19.12 11.20
CA THR A 3 2.03 -18.17 10.65
C THR A 3 1.68 -18.65 9.24
N PRO A 4 0.41 -18.96 8.94
CA PRO A 4 0.04 -19.43 7.60
C PRO A 4 0.43 -18.38 6.57
N CYS A 5 1.35 -18.73 5.68
CA CYS A 5 1.78 -17.90 4.57
C CYS A 5 1.29 -18.53 3.26
N TRP A 6 0.83 -17.68 2.35
CA TRP A 6 0.43 -18.07 1.01
C TRP A 6 1.29 -17.29 0.01
N PHE A 7 1.83 -18.00 -0.98
CA PHE A 7 2.68 -17.43 -2.01
C PHE A 7 2.04 -17.69 -3.37
N TRP A 8 1.94 -16.64 -4.18
CA TRP A 8 1.49 -16.74 -5.56
C TRP A 8 2.67 -17.04 -6.47
N ASP A 9 2.56 -18.09 -7.28
CA ASP A 9 3.64 -18.60 -8.14
C ASP A 9 3.72 -17.92 -9.53
N GLY A 10 2.87 -16.92 -9.78
CA GLY A 10 2.78 -16.23 -11.06
C GLY A 10 1.82 -16.88 -12.06
N SER A 11 1.13 -17.96 -11.68
CA SER A 11 0.15 -18.64 -12.53
C SER A 11 -1.29 -18.24 -12.22
N GLY A 12 -2.12 -18.15 -13.26
CA GLY A 12 -3.53 -17.75 -13.14
C GLY A 12 -3.73 -16.25 -12.95
N ASP A 13 -4.89 -15.88 -12.41
CA ASP A 13 -5.25 -14.48 -12.18
C ASP A 13 -4.39 -13.86 -11.07
N ASN A 14 -3.94 -12.63 -11.28
CA ASN A 14 -3.15 -11.91 -10.29
C ASN A 14 -4.01 -11.62 -9.03
N PRO A 15 -3.70 -12.23 -7.87
CA PRO A 15 -4.50 -12.10 -6.65
C PRO A 15 -4.37 -10.73 -5.99
N TYR A 16 -3.41 -9.90 -6.41
CA TYR A 16 -2.94 -8.70 -5.70
C TYR A 16 -4.07 -7.76 -5.28
N PHE A 17 -4.95 -7.38 -6.22
CA PHE A 17 -6.07 -6.47 -5.91
C PHE A 17 -7.14 -7.12 -5.04
N GLY A 18 -7.35 -8.44 -5.17
CA GLY A 18 -8.22 -9.19 -4.28
C GLY A 18 -7.70 -9.21 -2.84
N LEU A 19 -6.39 -9.40 -2.66
CA LEU A 19 -5.73 -9.35 -1.36
C LEU A 19 -5.84 -7.94 -0.74
N LEU A 20 -5.56 -6.88 -1.51
CA LEU A 20 -5.75 -5.50 -1.06
C LEU A 20 -7.21 -5.24 -0.64
N GLY A 21 -8.17 -5.71 -1.45
CA GLY A 21 -9.60 -5.58 -1.19
C GLY A 21 -10.10 -6.32 0.04
N LEU A 22 -9.43 -7.40 0.46
CA LEU A 22 -9.82 -8.22 1.63
C LEU A 22 -9.03 -7.93 2.91
N ALA A 23 -7.87 -7.28 2.84
CA ALA A 23 -7.02 -7.01 4.00
C ALA A 23 -7.72 -6.19 5.11
N ASP A 24 -7.39 -6.43 6.38
CA ASP A 24 -7.81 -5.54 7.49
C ASP A 24 -6.81 -4.38 7.71
N ALA A 25 -5.55 -4.63 7.37
CA ALA A 25 -4.45 -3.66 7.38
C ALA A 25 -3.41 -4.07 6.34
N ILE A 26 -2.67 -3.09 5.83
CA ILE A 26 -1.66 -3.31 4.78
C ILE A 26 -0.31 -2.83 5.32
N VAL A 27 0.73 -3.64 5.17
CA VAL A 27 2.12 -3.26 5.47
C VAL A 27 2.89 -3.26 4.16
N VAL A 28 3.50 -2.13 3.80
CA VAL A 28 4.23 -1.95 2.54
C VAL A 28 5.63 -1.39 2.79
N THR A 29 6.57 -1.71 1.92
CA THR A 29 7.91 -1.09 1.93
C THR A 29 7.91 0.26 1.19
N ALA A 30 8.75 1.17 1.63
CA ALA A 30 8.81 2.55 1.14
C ALA A 30 9.51 2.74 -0.24
N ASP A 31 9.78 1.67 -0.97
CA ASP A 31 10.56 1.67 -2.21
C ASP A 31 9.72 1.83 -3.49
N SER A 32 8.39 1.71 -3.41
CA SER A 32 7.48 1.86 -4.56
C SER A 32 6.35 2.85 -4.30
N VAL A 33 6.31 3.95 -5.05
CA VAL A 33 5.20 4.91 -5.01
C VAL A 33 3.88 4.26 -5.47
N SER A 34 3.92 3.41 -6.49
CA SER A 34 2.72 2.79 -7.05
C SER A 34 2.06 1.86 -6.03
N MET A 35 2.84 0.97 -5.41
CA MET A 35 2.32 0.00 -4.43
C MET A 35 1.75 0.69 -3.19
N VAL A 36 2.44 1.73 -2.71
CA VAL A 36 1.94 2.55 -1.59
C VAL A 36 0.66 3.28 -1.98
N SER A 37 0.59 3.81 -3.18
CA SER A 37 -0.61 4.49 -3.69
C SER A 37 -1.80 3.53 -3.78
N GLU A 38 -1.61 2.34 -4.35
CA GLU A 38 -2.66 1.31 -4.45
C GLU A 38 -3.15 0.88 -3.07
N ALA A 39 -2.25 0.68 -2.10
CA ALA A 39 -2.62 0.40 -0.72
C ALA A 39 -3.46 1.55 -0.11
N CYS A 40 -3.05 2.79 -0.31
CA CYS A 40 -3.75 3.98 0.19
C CYS A 40 -5.13 4.17 -0.47
N ALA A 41 -5.31 3.74 -1.72
CA ALA A 41 -6.59 3.82 -2.41
C ALA A 41 -7.68 2.94 -1.77
N THR A 42 -7.29 1.95 -0.94
CA THR A 42 -8.25 1.07 -0.28
C THR A 42 -8.99 1.74 0.89
N GLY A 43 -8.49 2.87 1.40
CA GLY A 43 -9.01 3.49 2.63
C GLY A 43 -8.70 2.72 3.92
N LYS A 44 -7.94 1.62 3.83
CA LYS A 44 -7.57 0.76 4.97
C LYS A 44 -6.31 1.27 5.66
N PRO A 45 -6.07 0.88 6.92
CA PRO A 45 -4.81 1.16 7.61
C PRO A 45 -3.59 0.75 6.75
N VAL A 46 -2.75 1.73 6.38
CA VAL A 46 -1.51 1.49 5.62
C VAL A 46 -0.29 1.81 6.50
N HIS A 47 0.46 0.77 6.82
CA HIS A 47 1.72 0.84 7.52
C HIS A 47 2.88 0.83 6.52
N VAL A 48 3.86 1.73 6.71
CA VAL A 48 5.03 1.84 5.85
C VAL A 48 6.28 1.41 6.61
N ILE A 49 7.06 0.54 5.99
CA ILE A 49 8.42 0.19 6.43
C ILE A 49 9.40 1.04 5.61
N GLU A 50 10.10 1.96 6.30
CA GLU A 50 11.16 2.73 5.68
C GLU A 50 12.37 1.83 5.39
N LEU A 51 12.96 2.00 4.21
CA LEU A 51 14.17 1.31 3.79
C LEU A 51 15.30 2.32 3.62
N ASP A 52 16.50 1.95 4.05
CA ASP A 52 17.69 2.77 3.87
C ASP A 52 18.04 2.94 2.37
N GLY A 53 18.54 4.11 1.99
CA GLY A 53 18.98 4.40 0.62
C GLY A 53 17.91 4.97 -0.33
N GLY A 54 16.76 5.40 0.20
CA GLY A 54 15.72 6.06 -0.59
C GLY A 54 16.13 7.40 -1.20
N SER A 55 15.48 7.80 -2.31
CA SER A 55 15.68 9.13 -2.92
C SER A 55 14.92 10.23 -2.15
N ALA A 56 15.40 11.47 -2.22
CA ALA A 56 14.71 12.62 -1.64
C ALA A 56 13.27 12.80 -2.16
N LYS A 57 12.98 12.31 -3.38
CA LYS A 57 11.62 12.29 -3.94
C LYS A 57 10.72 11.31 -3.19
N PHE A 58 11.20 10.10 -2.89
CA PHE A 58 10.45 9.11 -2.11
C PHE A 58 10.19 9.61 -0.69
N ALA A 59 11.21 10.16 -0.03
CA ALA A 59 11.06 10.72 1.32
C ALA A 59 9.97 11.80 1.37
N ARG A 60 9.95 12.73 0.40
CA ARG A 60 8.91 13.76 0.32
C ARG A 60 7.50 13.19 0.08
N PHE A 61 7.39 12.14 -0.71
CA PHE A 61 6.12 11.48 -0.98
C PHE A 61 5.56 10.81 0.28
N HIS A 62 6.38 10.01 0.97
CA HIS A 62 5.98 9.32 2.20
C HIS A 62 5.66 10.30 3.33
N GLU A 63 6.44 11.38 3.46
CA GLU A 63 6.15 12.44 4.42
C GLU A 63 4.81 13.14 4.14
N ALA A 64 4.46 13.36 2.88
CA ALA A 64 3.18 13.95 2.51
C ALA A 64 1.99 13.06 2.93
N LEU A 65 2.09 11.75 2.68
CA LEU A 65 1.07 10.77 3.09
C LEU A 65 0.94 10.68 4.61
N ARG A 66 2.07 10.65 5.31
CA ARG A 66 2.11 10.60 6.78
C ARG A 66 1.49 11.85 7.38
N ARG A 67 1.80 13.04 6.86
CA ARG A 67 1.21 14.31 7.29
C ARG A 67 -0.28 14.41 7.02
N ALA A 68 -0.76 13.77 5.96
CA ALA A 68 -2.18 13.67 5.66
C ALA A 68 -2.92 12.65 6.56
N GLY A 69 -2.22 11.92 7.42
CA GLY A 69 -2.80 10.90 8.29
C GLY A 69 -3.15 9.59 7.57
N ILE A 70 -2.71 9.44 6.33
CA ILE A 70 -3.02 8.28 5.47
C ILE A 70 -2.18 7.08 5.90
N THR A 71 -0.87 7.29 6.07
CA THR A 71 0.09 6.23 6.43
C THR A 71 0.69 6.44 7.82
N ARG A 72 1.11 5.33 8.44
CA ARG A 72 1.89 5.31 9.69
C ARG A 72 3.12 4.41 9.55
N PRO A 73 4.22 4.67 10.27
CA PRO A 73 5.35 3.74 10.30
C PRO A 73 4.94 2.42 10.94
N PHE A 74 5.38 1.29 10.39
CA PHE A 74 5.20 -0.02 11.02
C PHE A 74 6.15 -0.18 12.21
N ASN A 75 5.62 -0.25 13.42
CA ASN A 75 6.39 -0.38 14.67
C ASN A 75 6.35 -1.80 15.25
N GLY A 76 5.89 -2.79 14.47
CA GLY A 76 5.65 -4.16 14.94
C GLY A 76 4.24 -4.40 15.46
N THR A 77 3.38 -3.39 15.50
CA THR A 77 1.96 -3.53 15.84
C THR A 77 1.05 -3.06 14.70
N LEU A 78 -0.04 -3.79 14.47
CA LEU A 78 -1.06 -3.43 13.49
C LEU A 78 -2.11 -2.54 14.16
N GLU A 79 -1.86 -1.24 14.12
CA GLU A 79 -2.86 -0.25 14.51
C GLU A 79 -3.95 -0.13 13.43
N SER A 80 -5.15 0.26 13.85
CA SER A 80 -6.29 0.52 12.98
C SER A 80 -6.69 2.01 13.05
N TRP A 81 -6.92 2.61 11.89
CA TRP A 81 -7.46 3.95 11.71
C TRP A 81 -8.19 4.04 10.36
N THR A 82 -8.90 5.14 10.14
CA THR A 82 -9.53 5.45 8.86
C THR A 82 -9.06 6.84 8.40
N TYR A 83 -9.13 7.06 7.11
CA TYR A 83 -8.83 8.34 6.46
C TYR A 83 -9.68 8.45 5.20
N ASP A 84 -9.90 9.68 4.74
CA ASP A 84 -10.49 9.91 3.42
C ASP A 84 -9.45 9.55 2.36
N ALA A 85 -9.73 8.48 1.61
CA ALA A 85 -8.85 8.04 0.54
C ALA A 85 -8.69 9.19 -0.47
N PRO A 86 -7.47 9.63 -0.81
CA PRO A 86 -7.28 10.73 -1.74
C PRO A 86 -7.82 10.38 -3.13
N ASP A 87 -8.62 11.27 -3.73
CA ASP A 87 -9.16 11.09 -5.08
C ASP A 87 -8.06 10.83 -6.12
N ASP A 88 -6.92 11.52 -6.01
CA ASP A 88 -5.77 11.33 -6.90
C ASP A 88 -5.17 9.92 -6.79
N THR A 89 -5.19 9.34 -5.59
CA THR A 89 -4.66 8.00 -5.32
C THR A 89 -5.60 6.91 -5.85
N ALA A 90 -6.92 7.08 -5.64
CA ALA A 90 -7.93 6.21 -6.24
C ALA A 90 -7.89 6.26 -7.77
N ARG A 91 -7.68 7.45 -8.35
CA ARG A 91 -7.55 7.64 -9.80
C ARG A 91 -6.27 7.04 -10.38
N VAL A 92 -5.13 7.19 -9.70
CA VAL A 92 -3.86 6.59 -10.11
C VAL A 92 -3.93 5.06 -10.00
N ALA A 93 -4.52 4.53 -8.92
CA ALA A 93 -4.74 3.09 -8.77
C ALA A 93 -5.67 2.55 -9.88
N ALA A 94 -6.78 3.25 -10.19
CA ALA A 94 -7.69 2.87 -11.26
C ALA A 94 -7.02 2.88 -12.65
N GLU A 95 -6.15 3.85 -12.94
CA GLU A 95 -5.37 3.91 -14.18
C GLU A 95 -4.36 2.75 -14.28
N ILE A 96 -3.75 2.34 -13.17
CA ILE A 96 -2.84 1.18 -13.14
C ILE A 96 -3.63 -0.12 -13.36
N VAL A 97 -4.78 -0.30 -12.70
CA VAL A 97 -5.68 -1.45 -12.93
C VAL A 97 -6.09 -1.52 -14.40
N HIS A 98 -6.48 -0.38 -15.00
CA HIS A 98 -6.92 -0.33 -16.40
C HIS A 98 -5.81 -0.77 -17.38
N ARG A 99 -4.55 -0.43 -17.09
CA ARG A 99 -3.39 -0.82 -17.92
C ARG A 99 -2.98 -2.29 -17.77
N ILE A 100 -3.31 -2.93 -16.65
CA ILE A 100 -2.97 -4.34 -16.41
C ILE A 100 -4.07 -5.27 -16.93
N SER A 101 -5.31 -4.79 -17.05
CA SER A 101 -6.44 -5.54 -17.60
C SER A 101 -6.66 -5.36 -19.12
N SER A 102 -5.73 -4.69 -19.82
CA SER A 102 -5.77 -4.44 -21.28
C SER A 102 -4.68 -5.18 -22.03
#